data_AF-A0A2D4IRX0-F1
#
_entry.id   AF-A0A2D4IRX0-F1
#
_cell.length_a   1.000
_cell.length_b   1.000
_cell.length_c   1.000
_cell.angle_alpha   90.00
_cell.angle_beta   90.00
_cell.angle_gamma   90.00
#
_symmetry.space_group_name_H-M   'P 1'
#
loop_
_entity.id
_entity.type
_entity.pdbx_description
1 polymer ?
#
loop_
_entity_poly.entity_id
_entity_poly.type
_entity_poly.pdbx_seq_one_letter_code
_entity_poly.pdbx_strand_id
1 'polypeptide(L)'
;MNPDYNVEFFRQFTLVMNALDNRAARNHVNRMCLAADIPLIESGTAGYLGQVTVIKKGVTECYECHPKPTQKTFPGCTIRNTPSEPIHCIVWAKYLFNQLFGEEDADQEVSPDRADPEASWEPAEAEARARASNEDGDIKRVSTKEWAKSTGYDAVKLFTKLFKDDIRYLLTMDKLWRKRKAPIPLDWNEIQNQDNCTSNQQNESPLGLKDQQVLDVKSNAHLFAKSIETLRVQLAEKGDGAELVWDKDEPSAMDFVTSAANLRMHIFSMNMKSKFDIKSMAGNIIPAIATTNAIIAGLIVLEGLKILSGKIEQCRAIFLNKQPNPKKKLLVPCALDPPNPNCYVCASKPEVTVKLNVHKVTVLTLQDKIVKEKFNMVAPDVQIEDGKGTILISSEEGETEANNHKTLSEFGIRNGTRLQADDFLQDYTLLINVLHSEDLAKDLEFEVVGDEIIGPKSEQSNKNITNGSDDGAQPSTSTAHDDDDDDDVLIVE
;
A
#
# COMPACT_ATOMS: atom_id res chain seq x y z
N MET A 1 -10.54 3.28 -15.34
CA MET A 1 -11.15 4.59 -15.63
C MET A 1 -11.87 4.47 -16.97
N ASN A 2 -13.02 5.13 -17.16
CA ASN A 2 -13.79 4.99 -18.40
C ASN A 2 -13.22 5.91 -19.50
N PRO A 3 -12.80 5.39 -20.68
CA PRO A 3 -12.30 6.18 -21.81
C PRO A 3 -13.29 7.21 -22.38
N ASP A 4 -14.60 7.07 -22.10
CA ASP A 4 -15.63 8.01 -22.55
C ASP A 4 -15.40 9.44 -22.03
N TYR A 5 -14.73 9.59 -20.88
CA TYR A 5 -14.42 10.87 -20.25
C TYR A 5 -13.06 11.42 -20.71
N ASN A 6 -12.90 11.57 -22.01
CA ASN A 6 -11.68 12.07 -22.64
C ASN A 6 -11.53 13.61 -22.54
N VAL A 7 -10.46 14.16 -23.12
CA VAL A 7 -10.17 15.61 -23.07
C VAL A 7 -11.33 16.45 -23.62
N GLU A 8 -12.04 15.99 -24.64
CA GLU A 8 -13.17 16.71 -25.22
C GLU A 8 -14.37 16.79 -24.27
N PHE A 9 -14.61 15.74 -23.49
CA PHE A 9 -15.59 15.79 -22.40
C PHE A 9 -15.20 16.85 -21.36
N PHE A 10 -13.93 16.88 -20.93
CA PHE A 10 -13.46 17.86 -19.94
C PHE A 10 -13.54 19.32 -20.44
N ARG A 11 -13.35 19.57 -21.74
CA ARG A 11 -13.48 20.91 -22.34
C ARG A 11 -14.89 21.50 -22.28
N GLN A 12 -15.91 20.69 -22.02
CA GLN A 12 -17.29 21.17 -21.86
C GLN A 12 -17.48 22.00 -20.59
N PHE A 13 -16.57 21.89 -19.62
CA PHE A 13 -16.69 22.54 -18.32
C PHE A 13 -15.84 23.81 -18.23
N THR A 14 -16.34 24.81 -17.52
CA THR A 14 -15.56 26.00 -17.14
C THR A 14 -14.71 25.77 -15.89
N LEU A 15 -15.09 24.81 -15.06
CA LEU A 15 -14.49 24.51 -13.77
C LEU A 15 -14.71 23.03 -13.43
N VAL A 16 -13.68 22.38 -12.90
CA VAL A 16 -13.77 21.01 -12.34
C VAL A 16 -13.49 21.08 -10.84
N MET A 17 -14.20 20.27 -10.05
CA MET A 17 -14.04 20.21 -8.59
C MET A 17 -13.87 18.75 -8.18
N ASN A 18 -12.72 18.42 -7.58
CA ASN A 18 -12.49 17.09 -7.03
C ASN A 18 -13.18 16.92 -5.68
N ALA A 19 -13.81 15.76 -5.52
CA ALA A 19 -14.41 15.28 -4.28
C ALA A 19 -14.12 13.75 -4.16
N LEU A 20 -12.87 13.39 -4.44
CA LEU A 20 -12.38 12.02 -4.53
C LEU A 20 -11.61 11.63 -3.27
N ASP A 21 -11.49 10.34 -3.01
CA ASP A 21 -10.74 9.73 -1.90
C ASP A 21 -9.61 8.79 -2.38
N ASN A 22 -9.39 8.73 -3.70
CA ASN A 22 -8.39 7.87 -4.33
C ASN A 22 -7.35 8.68 -5.10
N ARG A 23 -6.07 8.49 -4.75
CA ARG A 23 -4.93 9.15 -5.40
C ARG A 23 -4.87 8.89 -6.90
N ALA A 24 -5.12 7.65 -7.36
CA ALA A 24 -5.03 7.33 -8.78
C ALA A 24 -6.07 8.11 -9.62
N ALA A 25 -7.29 8.23 -9.10
CA ALA A 25 -8.34 9.03 -9.74
C ALA A 25 -8.01 10.54 -9.72
N ARG A 26 -7.46 11.07 -8.63
CA ARG A 26 -7.01 12.46 -8.57
C ARG A 26 -5.88 12.77 -9.55
N ASN A 27 -4.87 11.90 -9.65
CA ASN A 27 -3.80 12.00 -10.65
C ASN A 27 -4.38 12.04 -12.07
N HIS A 28 -5.35 11.18 -12.39
CA HIS A 28 -6.00 11.19 -13.68
C HIS A 28 -6.78 12.48 -13.94
N VAL A 29 -7.65 12.92 -13.02
CA VAL A 29 -8.40 14.18 -13.19
C VAL A 29 -7.46 15.38 -13.31
N ASN A 30 -6.37 15.41 -12.53
CA ASN A 30 -5.31 16.41 -12.65
C ASN A 30 -4.78 16.50 -14.09
N ARG A 31 -4.40 15.36 -14.68
CA ARG A 31 -3.89 15.31 -16.06
C ARG A 31 -4.96 15.70 -17.08
N MET A 32 -6.19 15.22 -16.93
CA MET A 32 -7.30 15.59 -17.82
C MET A 32 -7.57 17.11 -17.79
N CYS A 33 -7.53 17.75 -16.62
CA CYS A 33 -7.69 19.20 -16.48
C CYS A 33 -6.50 19.98 -17.07
N LEU A 34 -5.27 19.48 -16.92
CA LEU A 34 -4.10 20.06 -17.58
C LEU A 34 -4.17 19.93 -19.12
N ALA A 35 -4.64 18.79 -19.64
CA ALA A 35 -4.84 18.56 -21.06
C ALA A 35 -5.93 19.47 -21.64
N ALA A 36 -7.08 19.55 -20.97
CA ALA A 36 -8.22 20.36 -21.38
C ALA A 36 -8.04 21.88 -21.09
N ASP A 37 -6.99 22.25 -20.36
CA ASP A 37 -6.73 23.61 -19.86
C ASP A 37 -7.88 24.21 -19.02
N ILE A 38 -8.55 23.35 -18.24
CA ILE A 38 -9.66 23.75 -17.36
C ILE A 38 -9.15 23.88 -15.92
N PRO A 39 -9.47 24.98 -15.20
CA PRO A 39 -9.14 25.11 -13.78
C PRO A 39 -9.76 23.96 -12.97
N LEU A 40 -8.96 23.39 -12.07
CA LEU A 40 -9.35 22.33 -11.15
C LEU A 40 -9.27 22.86 -9.72
N ILE A 41 -10.31 22.61 -8.91
CA ILE A 41 -10.24 22.79 -7.46
C ILE A 41 -10.03 21.41 -6.84
N GLU A 42 -8.92 21.25 -6.14
CA GLU A 42 -8.60 20.04 -5.38
C GLU A 42 -8.93 20.23 -3.90
N SER A 43 -9.36 19.17 -3.23
CA SER A 43 -9.70 19.21 -1.82
C SER A 43 -9.50 17.87 -1.12
N GLY A 44 -9.31 17.91 0.20
CA GLY A 44 -9.16 16.72 1.03
C GLY A 44 -9.62 16.97 2.47
N THR A 45 -10.05 15.90 3.16
CA THR A 45 -10.49 15.94 4.56
C THR A 45 -10.01 14.72 5.33
N ALA A 46 -9.60 14.93 6.59
CA ALA A 46 -9.21 13.87 7.52
C ALA A 46 -9.49 14.33 8.96
N GLY A 47 -10.54 13.75 9.54
CA GLY A 47 -11.02 14.10 10.87
C GLY A 47 -11.40 15.58 10.92
N TYR A 48 -10.65 16.35 11.71
CA TYR A 48 -10.83 17.80 11.89
C TYR A 48 -10.03 18.65 10.91
N LEU A 49 -9.18 18.02 10.10
CA LEU A 49 -8.30 18.69 9.15
C LEU A 49 -8.89 18.64 7.75
N GLY A 50 -8.51 19.59 6.92
CA GLY A 50 -8.77 19.55 5.49
C GLY A 50 -8.13 20.70 4.75
N GLN A 51 -8.19 20.67 3.44
CA GLN A 51 -7.71 21.78 2.61
C GLN A 51 -8.47 21.91 1.31
N VAL A 52 -8.34 23.09 0.71
CA VAL A 52 -8.75 23.40 -0.66
C VAL A 52 -7.59 24.08 -1.36
N THR A 53 -7.33 23.73 -2.62
CA THR A 53 -6.37 24.43 -3.47
C THR A 53 -6.86 24.51 -4.91
N VAL A 54 -6.27 25.42 -5.69
CA VAL A 54 -6.62 25.65 -7.09
C VAL A 54 -5.44 25.26 -7.97
N ILE A 55 -5.71 24.46 -8.99
CA ILE A 55 -4.77 24.02 -10.00
C ILE A 55 -5.14 24.66 -11.34
N LYS A 56 -4.20 25.38 -11.95
CA LYS A 56 -4.33 25.93 -13.30
C LYS A 56 -3.01 25.80 -14.06
N LYS A 57 -3.08 25.15 -15.23
CA LYS A 57 -1.96 24.92 -16.14
C LYS A 57 -1.15 26.21 -16.37
N GLY A 58 0.17 26.11 -16.16
CA GLY A 58 1.11 27.21 -16.38
C GLY A 58 1.04 28.36 -15.38
N VAL A 59 0.13 28.31 -14.39
CA VAL A 59 -0.04 29.37 -13.38
C VAL A 59 0.33 28.86 -12.00
N THR A 60 -0.17 27.67 -11.61
CA THR A 60 0.08 27.07 -10.31
C THR A 60 0.71 25.69 -10.46
N GLU A 61 1.23 25.16 -9.37
CA GLU A 61 1.55 23.74 -9.27
C GLU A 61 0.34 22.85 -9.61
N CYS A 62 0.63 21.67 -10.17
CA CYS A 62 -0.35 20.62 -10.37
C CYS A 62 -0.38 19.66 -9.16
N TYR A 63 -1.36 18.76 -9.11
CA TYR A 63 -1.50 17.82 -7.99
C TYR A 63 -0.24 16.96 -7.74
N GLU A 64 0.51 16.66 -8.79
CA GLU A 64 1.68 15.78 -8.81
C GLU A 64 3.03 16.54 -8.80
N CYS A 65 3.03 17.86 -8.53
CA CYS A 65 4.26 18.65 -8.43
C CYS A 65 5.13 18.28 -7.21
N HIS A 66 4.49 17.84 -6.14
CA HIS A 66 5.14 17.41 -4.91
C HIS A 66 4.83 15.94 -4.63
N PRO A 67 5.86 15.13 -4.31
CA PRO A 67 5.65 13.73 -3.98
C PRO A 67 4.77 13.62 -2.74
N LYS A 68 3.64 12.95 -2.94
CA LYS A 68 2.68 12.61 -1.91
C LYS A 68 3.15 11.34 -1.18
N PRO A 69 3.11 11.25 0.16
CA PRO A 69 3.49 10.04 0.89
C PRO A 69 2.83 8.80 0.27
N THR A 70 3.65 7.84 -0.14
CA THR A 70 3.14 6.56 -0.66
C THR A 70 2.60 5.72 0.49
N GLN A 71 1.62 4.87 0.20
CA GLN A 71 1.17 3.87 1.17
C GLN A 71 2.38 3.02 1.62
N LYS A 72 2.47 2.75 2.93
CA LYS A 72 3.56 1.93 3.48
C LYS A 72 3.53 0.53 2.85
N THR A 73 4.59 0.19 2.15
CA THR A 73 4.86 -1.17 1.65
C THR A 73 5.77 -1.90 2.65
N PHE A 74 5.59 -3.21 2.76
CA PHE A 74 6.36 -4.04 3.69
C PHE A 74 7.09 -5.13 2.90
N PRO A 75 8.36 -5.44 3.20
CA PRO A 75 9.10 -6.49 2.51
C PRO A 75 8.39 -7.84 2.61
N GLY A 76 8.40 -8.62 1.53
CA GLY A 76 7.72 -9.92 1.47
C GLY A 76 8.26 -10.89 2.54
N CYS A 77 9.56 -10.85 2.81
CA CYS A 77 10.20 -11.63 3.88
C CYS A 77 9.63 -11.31 5.28
N THR A 78 9.40 -10.03 5.56
CA THR A 78 8.81 -9.57 6.83
C THR A 78 7.38 -10.09 6.97
N ILE A 79 6.60 -10.07 5.89
CA ILE A 79 5.21 -10.55 5.91
C ILE A 79 5.14 -12.09 6.01
N ARG A 80 5.98 -12.80 5.26
CA ARG A 80 5.94 -14.27 5.11
C ARG A 80 6.64 -15.01 6.24
N ASN A 81 7.80 -14.53 6.67
CA ASN A 81 8.66 -15.24 7.62
C ASN A 81 8.65 -14.59 9.00
N THR A 82 8.91 -13.28 9.09
CA THR A 82 9.22 -12.66 10.39
C THR A 82 8.41 -11.40 10.70
N PRO A 83 7.08 -11.52 10.86
CA PRO A 83 6.25 -10.38 11.24
C PRO A 83 6.57 -9.93 12.67
N SER A 84 6.93 -8.65 12.81
CA SER A 84 7.24 -8.01 14.10
C SER A 84 6.17 -7.05 14.63
N GLU A 85 5.20 -6.67 13.81
CA GLU A 85 4.17 -5.70 14.15
C GLU A 85 2.77 -6.22 13.74
N PRO A 86 1.70 -5.82 14.44
CA PRO A 86 0.34 -6.22 14.09
C PRO A 86 -0.04 -5.93 12.65
N ILE A 87 0.44 -4.83 12.07
CA ILE A 87 0.16 -4.46 10.67
C ILE A 87 0.68 -5.53 9.69
N HIS A 88 1.83 -6.16 9.97
CA HIS A 88 2.37 -7.24 9.12
C HIS A 88 1.44 -8.46 9.08
N CYS A 89 0.80 -8.80 10.20
CA CYS A 89 -0.18 -9.88 10.26
C CYS A 89 -1.48 -9.54 9.51
N ILE A 90 -1.89 -8.26 9.51
CA ILE A 90 -3.07 -7.79 8.79
C ILE A 90 -2.81 -7.80 7.28
N VAL A 91 -1.64 -7.34 6.84
CA VAL A 91 -1.22 -7.41 5.43
C VAL A 91 -1.16 -8.87 4.98
N TRP A 92 -0.56 -9.76 5.77
CA TRP A 92 -0.57 -11.20 5.48
C TRP A 92 -1.98 -11.78 5.35
N ALA A 93 -2.91 -11.37 6.20
CA ALA A 93 -4.29 -11.85 6.13
C ALA A 93 -5.05 -11.33 4.89
N LYS A 94 -4.75 -10.10 4.42
CA LYS A 94 -5.26 -9.58 3.14
C LYS A 94 -4.68 -10.34 1.95
N TYR A 95 -3.37 -10.61 1.96
CA TYR A 95 -2.72 -11.43 0.94
C TYR A 95 -3.32 -12.84 0.90
N LEU A 96 -3.57 -13.44 2.06
CA LEU A 96 -4.24 -14.74 2.15
C LEU A 96 -5.66 -14.70 1.56
N PHE A 97 -6.40 -13.61 1.77
CA PHE A 97 -7.72 -13.46 1.18
C PHE A 97 -7.64 -13.47 -0.36
N ASN A 98 -6.74 -12.68 -0.94
CA ASN A 98 -6.55 -12.63 -2.39
C ASN A 98 -6.10 -13.98 -2.95
N GLN A 99 -5.12 -14.62 -2.30
CA GLN A 99 -4.62 -15.95 -2.68
C GLN A 99 -5.69 -17.05 -2.63
N LEU A 100 -6.67 -16.96 -1.71
CA LEU A 100 -7.73 -17.97 -1.60
C LEU A 100 -8.94 -17.65 -2.47
N PHE A 101 -9.38 -16.39 -2.50
CA PHE A 101 -10.69 -16.02 -3.05
C PHE A 101 -10.62 -14.96 -4.14
N GLY A 102 -9.52 -14.22 -4.26
CA GLY A 102 -9.35 -13.12 -5.21
C GLY A 102 -8.39 -13.43 -6.35
N GLU A 103 -7.89 -12.38 -6.97
CA GLU A 103 -6.85 -12.44 -8.01
C GLU A 103 -5.52 -12.91 -7.41
N GLU A 104 -4.90 -13.87 -8.08
CA GLU A 104 -3.62 -14.43 -7.63
C GLU A 104 -2.48 -13.50 -8.03
N ASP A 105 -1.79 -12.96 -7.01
CA ASP A 105 -0.66 -12.05 -7.18
C ASP A 105 0.59 -12.69 -6.56
N ALA A 106 1.63 -12.89 -7.37
CA ALA A 106 2.89 -13.52 -6.95
C ALA A 106 3.59 -12.74 -5.82
N ASP A 107 3.39 -11.42 -5.73
CA ASP A 107 3.95 -10.58 -4.67
C ASP A 107 3.20 -10.75 -3.34
N GLN A 108 1.98 -11.28 -3.39
CA GLN A 108 1.11 -11.51 -2.24
C GLN A 108 1.16 -12.96 -1.78
N GLU A 109 2.26 -13.67 -2.05
CA GLU A 109 2.47 -15.02 -1.58
C GLU A 109 2.52 -15.10 -0.05
N VAL A 110 1.82 -16.09 0.51
CA VAL A 110 1.64 -16.24 1.96
C VAL A 110 2.46 -17.37 2.56
N SER A 111 2.93 -18.30 1.72
CA SER A 111 3.72 -19.44 2.13
C SER A 111 5.14 -18.99 2.53
N PRO A 112 5.79 -19.63 3.52
CA PRO A 112 7.15 -19.28 3.94
C PRO A 112 8.14 -19.10 2.78
N ASP A 113 8.92 -18.01 2.82
CA ASP A 113 9.92 -17.67 1.81
C ASP A 113 11.22 -18.43 2.07
N ARG A 114 11.56 -19.36 1.17
CA ARG A 114 12.83 -20.11 1.19
C ARG A 114 14.01 -19.28 0.68
N ALA A 115 13.75 -18.23 -0.09
CA ALA A 115 14.78 -17.38 -0.69
C ALA A 115 15.21 -16.24 0.25
N ASP A 116 14.83 -16.31 1.53
CA ASP A 116 15.23 -15.35 2.56
C ASP A 116 16.74 -15.44 2.88
N PRO A 117 17.53 -14.39 2.63
CA PRO A 117 18.96 -14.37 2.96
C PRO A 117 19.22 -14.58 4.45
N GLU A 118 18.33 -14.11 5.34
CA GLU A 118 18.48 -14.35 6.79
C GLU A 118 18.22 -15.82 7.14
N ALA A 119 17.45 -16.55 6.31
CA ALA A 119 17.18 -17.97 6.46
C ALA A 119 18.17 -18.87 5.70
N SER A 120 19.04 -18.30 4.87
CA SER A 120 19.92 -19.05 3.96
C SER A 120 20.87 -19.97 4.74
N TRP A 121 20.88 -21.24 4.37
CA TRP A 121 21.73 -22.28 4.97
C TRP A 121 23.16 -22.16 4.46
N GLU A 122 24.13 -22.69 5.23
CA GLU A 122 25.49 -22.84 4.71
C GLU A 122 25.48 -23.73 3.45
N PRO A 123 26.32 -23.50 2.44
CA PRO A 123 26.29 -24.23 1.16
C PRO A 123 26.29 -25.76 1.33
N ALA A 124 27.01 -26.27 2.32
CA ALA A 124 27.09 -27.69 2.64
C ALA A 124 25.78 -28.29 3.20
N GLU A 125 24.99 -27.50 3.95
CA GLU A 125 23.69 -27.92 4.49
C GLU A 125 22.58 -27.84 3.43
N ALA A 126 22.70 -26.87 2.51
CA ALA A 126 21.83 -26.75 1.34
C ALA A 126 22.00 -27.96 0.38
N GLU A 127 23.23 -28.39 0.11
CA GLU A 127 23.51 -29.59 -0.70
C GLU A 127 23.04 -30.88 -0.04
N ALA A 128 23.21 -31.04 1.28
CA ALA A 128 22.75 -32.21 2.01
C ALA A 128 21.21 -32.34 1.99
N ARG A 129 20.49 -31.23 2.11
CA ARG A 129 19.02 -31.21 2.04
C ARG A 129 18.48 -31.30 0.61
N ALA A 130 19.17 -30.74 -0.39
CA ALA A 130 18.83 -30.94 -1.79
C ALA A 130 18.91 -32.43 -2.18
N ARG A 131 19.89 -33.17 -1.63
CA ARG A 131 19.99 -34.63 -1.80
C ARG A 131 18.87 -35.40 -1.09
N ALA A 132 18.46 -34.97 0.11
CA ALA A 132 17.32 -35.56 0.82
C ALA A 132 15.97 -35.28 0.14
N SER A 133 15.86 -34.15 -0.57
CA SER A 133 14.65 -33.76 -1.32
C SER A 133 14.45 -34.59 -2.60
N ASN A 134 15.46 -35.35 -3.04
CA ASN A 134 15.34 -36.23 -4.21
C ASN A 134 14.78 -37.64 -3.85
N GLU A 135 14.69 -37.98 -2.56
CA GLU A 135 14.07 -39.24 -2.10
C GLU A 135 12.58 -39.07 -1.78
N ASP A 136 12.15 -37.88 -1.34
CA ASP A 136 10.73 -37.46 -1.29
C ASP A 136 10.35 -36.84 -2.64
N GLY A 137 9.97 -37.70 -3.58
CA GLY A 137 9.77 -37.37 -4.99
C GLY A 137 9.11 -36.01 -5.25
N ASP A 138 9.81 -35.17 -6.02
CA ASP A 138 9.40 -33.94 -6.71
C ASP A 138 7.96 -33.49 -6.39
N ILE A 139 7.73 -33.01 -5.16
CA ILE A 139 6.44 -32.47 -4.74
C ILE A 139 6.34 -31.11 -5.44
N LYS A 140 5.76 -31.11 -6.66
CA LYS A 140 5.33 -29.88 -7.34
C LYS A 140 4.55 -29.06 -6.32
N ARG A 141 5.09 -27.89 -5.97
CA ARG A 141 4.48 -26.97 -5.00
C ARG A 141 3.20 -26.46 -5.64
N VAL A 142 2.07 -27.07 -5.27
CA VAL A 142 0.73 -26.66 -5.67
C VAL A 142 0.48 -25.26 -5.09
N SER A 143 -0.06 -24.33 -5.88
CA SER A 143 -0.40 -22.98 -5.40
C SER A 143 -1.34 -23.06 -4.19
N THR A 144 -1.28 -22.07 -3.29
CA THR A 144 -2.21 -22.01 -2.15
C THR A 144 -3.67 -22.07 -2.60
N LYS A 145 -4.00 -21.43 -3.73
CA LYS A 145 -5.32 -21.43 -4.36
C LYS A 145 -5.72 -22.81 -4.88
N GLU A 146 -4.82 -23.45 -5.63
CA GLU A 146 -5.04 -24.79 -6.17
C GLU A 146 -5.22 -25.84 -5.07
N TRP A 147 -4.42 -25.75 -4.00
CA TRP A 147 -4.52 -26.64 -2.85
C TRP A 147 -5.83 -26.42 -2.09
N ALA A 148 -6.25 -25.16 -1.89
CA ALA A 148 -7.54 -24.84 -1.29
C ALA A 148 -8.72 -25.37 -2.13
N LYS A 149 -8.68 -25.23 -3.46
CA LYS A 149 -9.67 -25.82 -4.37
C LYS A 149 -9.71 -27.35 -4.26
N SER A 150 -8.55 -28.02 -4.23
CA SER A 150 -8.46 -29.48 -4.13
C SER A 150 -9.05 -30.05 -2.83
N THR A 151 -9.05 -29.24 -1.78
CA THR A 151 -9.63 -29.60 -0.47
C THR A 151 -11.06 -29.14 -0.29
N GLY A 152 -11.65 -28.49 -1.30
CA GLY A 152 -13.02 -27.95 -1.25
C GLY A 152 -13.17 -26.77 -0.29
N TYR A 153 -12.10 -25.99 -0.09
CA TYR A 153 -12.03 -24.92 0.91
C TYR A 153 -12.41 -25.41 2.32
N ASP A 154 -11.93 -26.59 2.70
CA ASP A 154 -12.13 -27.12 4.04
C ASP A 154 -11.39 -26.25 5.07
N ALA A 155 -12.15 -25.65 5.99
CA ALA A 155 -11.64 -24.71 6.97
C ALA A 155 -10.61 -25.30 7.92
N VAL A 156 -10.78 -26.56 8.35
CA VAL A 156 -9.88 -27.21 9.30
C VAL A 156 -8.57 -27.60 8.64
N LYS A 157 -8.62 -28.06 7.38
CA LYS A 157 -7.41 -28.31 6.58
C LYS A 157 -6.66 -27.01 6.33
N LEU A 158 -7.33 -25.95 5.89
CA LEU A 158 -6.72 -24.63 5.69
C LEU A 158 -6.07 -24.11 6.98
N PHE A 159 -6.77 -24.21 8.11
CA PHE A 159 -6.22 -23.85 9.42
C PHE A 159 -4.94 -24.63 9.73
N THR A 160 -4.98 -25.94 9.57
CA THR A 160 -3.84 -26.83 9.87
C THR A 160 -2.64 -26.50 8.99
N LYS A 161 -2.84 -26.33 7.67
CA LYS A 161 -1.75 -25.99 6.76
C LYS A 161 -1.11 -24.65 7.15
N LEU A 162 -1.91 -23.60 7.32
CA LEU A 162 -1.43 -22.22 7.47
C LEU A 162 -0.89 -21.90 8.87
N PHE A 163 -1.52 -22.42 9.91
CA PHE A 163 -1.21 -22.07 11.31
C PHE A 163 -0.42 -23.16 12.06
N LYS A 164 -0.24 -24.34 11.45
CA LYS A 164 0.53 -25.45 12.02
C LYS A 164 1.70 -25.85 11.13
N ASP A 165 1.42 -26.34 9.92
CA ASP A 165 2.43 -26.98 9.08
C ASP A 165 3.40 -25.96 8.50
N ASP A 166 2.90 -24.82 8.00
CA ASP A 166 3.73 -23.71 7.54
C ASP A 166 4.58 -23.14 8.67
N ILE A 167 4.06 -23.06 9.90
CA ILE A 167 4.81 -22.58 11.07
C ILE A 167 5.89 -23.58 11.48
N ARG A 168 5.58 -24.88 11.47
CA ARG A 168 6.59 -25.94 11.70
C ARG A 168 7.67 -25.92 10.64
N TYR A 169 7.30 -25.70 9.39
CA TYR A 169 8.25 -25.54 8.30
C TYR A 169 9.14 -24.32 8.54
N LEU A 170 8.57 -23.19 8.94
CA LEU A 170 9.30 -21.97 9.24
C LEU A 170 10.25 -22.13 10.45
N LEU A 171 9.91 -22.97 11.43
CA LEU A 171 10.81 -23.35 12.52
C LEU A 171 12.05 -24.13 12.07
N THR A 172 12.04 -24.73 10.86
CA THR A 172 13.23 -25.36 10.28
C THR A 172 14.31 -24.36 9.84
N MET A 173 13.97 -23.07 9.77
CA MET A 173 14.88 -21.95 9.48
C MET A 173 15.42 -21.37 10.80
N ASP A 174 16.27 -22.14 11.50
CA ASP A 174 16.78 -21.84 12.85
C ASP A 174 17.45 -20.46 12.98
N LYS A 175 18.13 -19.99 11.92
CA LYS A 175 18.84 -18.70 11.89
C LYS A 175 17.94 -17.51 12.21
N LEU A 176 16.69 -17.53 11.75
CA LEU A 176 15.70 -16.46 11.98
C LEU A 176 15.36 -16.30 13.48
N TRP A 177 15.49 -17.36 14.26
CA TRP A 177 15.02 -17.45 15.66
C TRP A 177 16.13 -17.29 16.69
N ARG A 178 17.37 -17.02 16.28
CA ARG A 178 18.49 -16.84 17.21
C ARG A 178 18.35 -15.60 18.09
N LYS A 179 17.76 -14.53 17.54
CA LYS A 179 17.58 -13.23 18.21
C LYS A 179 16.11 -12.90 18.49
N ARG A 180 15.17 -13.66 17.92
CA ARG A 180 13.73 -13.40 17.96
C ARG A 180 13.02 -14.57 18.62
N LYS A 181 11.92 -14.30 19.32
CA LYS A 181 11.10 -15.38 19.88
C LYS A 181 10.53 -16.22 18.75
N ALA A 182 10.76 -17.53 18.79
CA ALA A 182 10.27 -18.45 17.78
C ALA A 182 8.73 -18.52 17.80
N PRO A 183 8.08 -18.66 16.63
CA PRO A 183 6.63 -18.77 16.52
C PRO A 183 6.13 -20.11 17.09
N ILE A 184 4.93 -20.12 17.64
CA ILE A 184 4.33 -21.30 18.28
C ILE A 184 3.21 -21.83 17.36
N PRO A 185 3.34 -23.03 16.76
CA PRO A 185 2.31 -23.61 15.91
C PRO A 185 1.00 -23.84 16.68
N LEU A 186 -0.13 -23.68 16.01
CA LEU A 186 -1.46 -23.92 16.58
C LEU A 186 -2.07 -25.22 16.06
N ASP A 187 -2.66 -26.01 16.95
CA ASP A 187 -3.43 -27.20 16.59
C ASP A 187 -4.93 -26.97 16.80
N TRP A 188 -5.73 -27.34 15.78
CA TRP A 188 -7.17 -27.15 15.83
C TRP A 188 -7.82 -27.91 16.99
N ASN A 189 -7.47 -29.18 17.20
CA ASN A 189 -8.10 -30.00 18.23
C ASN A 189 -7.71 -29.53 19.63
N GLU A 190 -6.45 -29.12 19.83
CA GLU A 190 -6.00 -28.55 21.10
C GLU A 190 -6.77 -27.28 21.47
N ILE A 191 -7.01 -26.37 20.51
CA ILE A 191 -7.79 -25.14 20.73
C ILE A 191 -9.25 -25.46 21.07
N GLN A 192 -9.83 -26.47 20.41
CA GLN A 192 -11.22 -26.86 20.66
C GLN A 192 -11.40 -27.50 22.05
N ASN A 193 -10.42 -28.32 22.45
CA ASN A 193 -10.42 -29.05 23.71
C ASN A 193 -9.97 -28.23 24.92
N GLN A 194 -9.49 -26.99 24.72
CA GLN A 194 -9.36 -26.03 25.81
C GLN A 194 -10.77 -25.66 26.31
N ASP A 195 -11.22 -26.40 27.31
CA ASP A 195 -12.39 -26.07 28.11
C ASP A 195 -12.07 -24.92 29.07
N ASN A 196 -13.03 -24.00 29.20
CA ASN A 196 -12.98 -22.77 29.98
C ASN A 196 -12.43 -22.96 31.42
N CYS A 197 -11.14 -22.72 31.63
CA CYS A 197 -10.55 -22.49 32.96
C CYS A 197 -10.50 -21.00 33.34
N THR A 198 -11.47 -20.21 32.85
CA THR A 198 -11.71 -18.82 33.27
C THR A 198 -13.21 -18.57 33.49
N SER A 199 -13.88 -19.46 34.22
CA SER A 199 -15.16 -19.16 34.87
C SER A 199 -14.89 -18.39 36.17
N ASN A 200 -14.54 -17.11 36.06
CA ASN A 200 -14.65 -16.11 37.15
C ASN A 200 -14.38 -14.67 36.65
N GLN A 201 -15.04 -14.24 35.57
CA GLN A 201 -15.27 -12.81 35.37
C GLN A 201 -16.75 -12.54 35.53
N GLN A 202 -17.03 -11.79 36.59
CA GLN A 202 -18.34 -11.28 36.96
C GLN A 202 -18.96 -10.54 35.78
N ASN A 203 -20.29 -10.52 35.76
CA ASN A 203 -21.15 -9.72 34.88
C ASN A 203 -20.78 -8.22 34.89
N GLU A 204 -19.70 -7.84 34.25
CA GLU A 204 -19.52 -6.47 33.76
C GLU A 204 -20.12 -6.42 32.36
N SER A 205 -21.02 -5.46 32.16
CA SER A 205 -21.52 -5.17 30.81
C SER A 205 -20.31 -4.84 29.93
N PRO A 206 -20.16 -5.43 28.74
CA PRO A 206 -18.98 -5.21 27.92
C PRO A 206 -18.77 -3.70 27.72
N LEU A 207 -17.65 -3.18 28.20
CA LEU A 207 -17.27 -1.78 27.98
C LEU A 207 -17.06 -1.57 26.48
N GLY A 208 -17.83 -0.66 25.87
CA GLY A 208 -17.66 -0.27 24.47
C GLY A 208 -18.46 -1.10 23.46
N LEU A 209 -18.14 -0.92 22.19
CA LEU A 209 -18.82 -1.61 21.08
C LEU A 209 -18.40 -3.09 21.04
N LYS A 210 -19.28 -3.96 20.51
CA LYS A 210 -18.96 -5.39 20.34
C LYS A 210 -17.66 -5.61 19.56
N ASP A 211 -17.46 -4.84 18.49
CA ASP A 211 -16.28 -4.97 17.62
C ASP A 211 -14.99 -4.42 18.26
N GLN A 212 -15.08 -3.70 19.38
CA GLN A 212 -13.92 -3.24 20.16
C GLN A 212 -13.44 -4.28 21.17
N GLN A 213 -14.19 -5.36 21.38
CA GLN A 213 -13.79 -6.47 22.21
C GLN A 213 -12.73 -7.30 21.48
N VAL A 214 -11.63 -7.63 22.17
CA VAL A 214 -10.61 -8.53 21.63
C VAL A 214 -11.06 -9.96 21.88
N LEU A 215 -11.26 -10.72 20.80
CA LEU A 215 -11.66 -12.12 20.85
C LEU A 215 -10.48 -13.00 21.28
N ASP A 216 -10.77 -14.08 22.00
CA ASP A 216 -9.78 -15.09 22.38
C ASP A 216 -9.39 -15.99 21.18
N VAL A 217 -8.36 -16.82 21.35
CA VAL A 217 -7.84 -17.68 20.28
C VAL A 217 -8.90 -18.64 19.76
N LYS A 218 -9.70 -19.23 20.66
CA LYS A 218 -10.79 -20.15 20.31
C LYS A 218 -11.85 -19.45 19.48
N SER A 219 -12.29 -18.25 19.87
CA SER A 219 -13.29 -17.50 19.09
C SER A 219 -12.76 -17.06 17.73
N ASN A 220 -11.49 -16.63 17.62
CA ASN A 220 -10.88 -16.32 16.33
C ASN A 220 -10.78 -17.55 15.42
N ALA A 221 -10.43 -18.74 15.95
CA ALA A 221 -10.39 -19.97 15.16
C ALA A 221 -11.78 -20.36 14.60
N HIS A 222 -12.83 -20.21 15.40
CA HIS A 222 -14.21 -20.42 14.93
C HIS A 222 -14.63 -19.38 13.89
N LEU A 223 -14.28 -18.11 14.11
CA LEU A 223 -14.58 -17.02 13.18
C LEU A 223 -13.89 -17.24 11.82
N PHE A 224 -12.64 -17.70 11.85
CA PHE A 224 -11.88 -18.08 10.64
C PHE A 224 -12.63 -19.16 9.84
N ALA A 225 -13.02 -20.26 10.50
CA ALA A 225 -13.74 -21.33 9.82
C ALA A 225 -15.09 -20.88 9.24
N LYS A 226 -15.88 -20.13 10.02
CA LYS A 226 -17.17 -19.58 9.59
C LYS A 226 -17.02 -18.63 8.38
N SER A 227 -15.99 -17.79 8.39
CA SER A 227 -15.73 -16.84 7.30
C SER A 227 -15.40 -17.56 6.00
N ILE A 228 -14.57 -18.63 6.04
CA ILE A 228 -14.26 -19.47 4.88
C ILE A 228 -15.52 -20.13 4.32
N GLU A 229 -16.37 -20.68 5.20
CA GLU A 229 -17.62 -21.32 4.76
C GLU A 229 -18.58 -20.35 4.06
N THR A 230 -18.57 -19.08 4.46
CA THR A 230 -19.39 -18.03 3.84
C THR A 230 -18.77 -17.59 2.51
N LEU A 231 -17.47 -17.29 2.51
CA LEU A 231 -16.74 -16.82 1.33
C LEU A 231 -16.71 -17.86 0.19
N ARG A 232 -16.60 -19.16 0.52
CA ARG A 232 -16.67 -20.21 -0.52
C ARG A 232 -18.03 -20.27 -1.21
N VAL A 233 -19.12 -19.97 -0.49
CA VAL A 233 -20.47 -19.95 -1.06
C VAL A 233 -20.62 -18.74 -1.97
N GLN A 234 -20.18 -17.56 -1.51
CA GLN A 234 -20.16 -16.34 -2.33
C GLN A 234 -19.31 -16.50 -3.61
N LEU A 235 -18.16 -17.18 -3.50
CA LEU A 235 -17.32 -17.50 -4.65
C LEU A 235 -18.06 -18.41 -5.65
N ALA A 236 -18.71 -19.47 -5.15
CA ALA A 236 -19.48 -20.38 -5.99
C ALA A 236 -20.69 -19.70 -6.67
N GLU A 237 -21.33 -18.74 -6.00
CA GLU A 237 -22.45 -17.96 -6.56
C GLU A 237 -22.03 -17.07 -7.74
N LYS A 238 -20.76 -16.61 -7.78
CA LYS A 238 -20.26 -15.82 -8.91
C LYS A 238 -19.92 -16.64 -10.16
N GLY A 239 -19.83 -17.97 -10.05
CA GLY A 239 -19.56 -18.87 -11.16
C GLY A 239 -18.10 -19.33 -11.27
N ASP A 240 -17.84 -20.17 -12.27
CA ASP A 240 -16.52 -20.78 -12.46
C ASP A 240 -15.48 -19.75 -12.95
N GLY A 241 -14.27 -19.81 -12.39
CA GLY A 241 -13.21 -18.83 -12.66
C GLY A 241 -13.44 -17.43 -12.07
N ALA A 242 -14.51 -17.21 -11.30
CA ALA A 242 -14.77 -15.92 -10.68
C ALA A 242 -13.83 -15.64 -9.49
N GLU A 243 -13.65 -14.36 -9.18
CA GLU A 243 -12.81 -13.88 -8.10
C GLU A 243 -13.58 -12.88 -7.21
N LEU A 244 -13.25 -12.89 -5.92
CA LEU A 244 -13.76 -11.95 -4.93
C LEU A 244 -12.78 -10.79 -4.78
N VAL A 245 -13.33 -9.59 -4.67
CA VAL A 245 -12.55 -8.39 -4.34
C VAL A 245 -12.75 -8.15 -2.85
N TRP A 246 -11.64 -7.96 -2.13
CA TRP A 246 -11.71 -7.68 -0.70
C TRP A 246 -12.40 -6.33 -0.44
N ASP A 247 -13.41 -6.34 0.42
CA ASP A 247 -14.12 -5.13 0.87
C ASP A 247 -14.19 -5.10 2.40
N LYS A 248 -13.75 -3.98 2.99
CA LYS A 248 -13.78 -3.72 4.45
C LYS A 248 -15.21 -3.67 5.01
N ASP A 249 -16.20 -3.41 4.17
CA ASP A 249 -17.60 -3.29 4.54
C ASP A 249 -18.39 -4.59 4.33
N GLU A 250 -17.78 -5.59 3.68
CA GLU A 250 -18.33 -6.94 3.60
C GLU A 250 -18.02 -7.72 4.90
N PRO A 251 -19.05 -8.18 5.64
CA PRO A 251 -18.85 -8.79 6.95
C PRO A 251 -17.91 -10.01 6.94
N SER A 252 -18.04 -10.91 5.96
CA SER A 252 -17.32 -12.18 5.95
C SER A 252 -15.83 -12.03 5.58
N ALA A 253 -15.49 -11.10 4.69
CA ALA A 253 -14.14 -10.72 4.29
C ALA A 253 -13.42 -10.01 5.44
N MET A 254 -14.12 -9.11 6.14
CA MET A 254 -13.57 -8.46 7.32
C MET A 254 -13.39 -9.45 8.49
N ASP A 255 -14.32 -10.39 8.69
CA ASP A 255 -14.19 -11.47 9.68
C ASP A 255 -13.02 -12.42 9.35
N PHE A 256 -12.83 -12.74 8.07
CA PHE A 256 -11.69 -13.53 7.60
C PHE A 256 -10.36 -12.84 7.91
N VAL A 257 -10.20 -11.57 7.51
CA VAL A 257 -8.97 -10.81 7.76
C VAL A 257 -8.73 -10.64 9.27
N THR A 258 -9.77 -10.34 10.04
CA THR A 258 -9.67 -10.18 11.50
C THR A 258 -9.17 -11.46 12.17
N SER A 259 -9.82 -12.59 11.88
CA SER A 259 -9.50 -13.87 12.50
C SER A 259 -8.13 -14.39 12.07
N ALA A 260 -7.81 -14.36 10.77
CA ALA A 260 -6.53 -14.82 10.24
C ALA A 260 -5.36 -13.97 10.77
N ALA A 261 -5.52 -12.64 10.84
CA ALA A 261 -4.50 -11.75 11.38
C ALA A 261 -4.27 -12.00 12.88
N ASN A 262 -5.33 -12.12 13.68
CA ASN A 262 -5.22 -12.37 15.12
C ASN A 262 -4.58 -13.73 15.44
N LEU A 263 -4.93 -14.79 14.72
CA LEU A 263 -4.29 -16.11 14.86
C LEU A 263 -2.79 -16.01 14.57
N ARG A 264 -2.41 -15.29 13.50
CA ARG A 264 -1.00 -15.03 13.19
C ARG A 264 -0.31 -14.19 14.26
N MET A 265 -0.94 -13.13 14.77
CA MET A 265 -0.39 -12.34 15.88
C MET A 265 -0.09 -13.23 17.09
N HIS A 266 -1.03 -14.10 17.46
CA HIS A 266 -0.86 -15.01 18.60
C HIS A 266 0.31 -15.99 18.39
N ILE A 267 0.45 -16.59 17.20
CA ILE A 267 1.57 -17.48 16.84
C ILE A 267 2.93 -16.80 17.06
N PHE A 268 3.03 -15.53 16.67
CA PHE A 268 4.24 -14.71 16.81
C PHE A 268 4.32 -13.98 18.16
N SER A 269 3.52 -14.38 19.16
CA SER A 269 3.51 -13.81 20.51
C SER A 269 3.23 -12.30 20.58
N MET A 270 2.40 -11.80 19.67
CA MET A 270 1.88 -10.43 19.67
C MET A 270 0.49 -10.39 20.31
N ASN A 271 0.14 -9.24 20.89
CA ASN A 271 -1.21 -9.01 21.40
C ASN A 271 -2.19 -8.93 20.22
N MET A 272 -3.24 -9.75 20.27
CA MET A 272 -4.35 -9.70 19.32
C MET A 272 -5.07 -8.35 19.40
N LYS A 273 -5.73 -7.97 18.31
CA LYS A 273 -6.45 -6.70 18.19
C LYS A 273 -7.94 -6.93 17.97
N SER A 274 -8.71 -5.89 18.28
CA SER A 274 -10.16 -5.91 18.08
C SER A 274 -10.49 -5.88 16.58
N LYS A 275 -11.69 -6.34 16.21
CA LYS A 275 -12.19 -6.24 14.82
C LYS A 275 -12.22 -4.77 14.37
N PHE A 276 -12.56 -3.86 15.27
CA PHE A 276 -12.57 -2.43 15.04
C PHE A 276 -11.19 -1.88 14.63
N ASP A 277 -10.15 -2.22 15.40
CA ASP A 277 -8.78 -1.77 15.10
C ASP A 277 -8.26 -2.39 13.80
N ILE A 278 -8.52 -3.68 13.58
CA ILE A 278 -8.10 -4.38 12.36
C ILE A 278 -8.81 -3.81 11.14
N LYS A 279 -10.11 -3.50 11.22
CA LYS A 279 -10.86 -2.84 10.14
C LYS A 279 -10.27 -1.48 9.79
N SER A 280 -9.89 -0.69 10.79
CA SER A 280 -9.23 0.61 10.59
C SER A 280 -7.92 0.48 9.82
N MET A 281 -7.04 -0.42 10.23
CA MET A 281 -5.74 -0.63 9.61
C MET A 281 -5.83 -1.31 8.23
N ALA A 282 -6.68 -2.33 8.09
CA ALA A 282 -6.82 -3.10 6.84
C ALA A 282 -7.44 -2.26 5.71
N GLY A 283 -8.38 -1.38 6.07
CA GLY A 283 -9.09 -0.50 5.15
C GLY A 283 -8.49 0.89 4.99
N ASN A 284 -7.34 1.17 5.63
CA ASN A 284 -6.74 2.51 5.69
C ASN A 284 -7.76 3.61 6.04
N ILE A 285 -8.61 3.37 7.05
CA ILE A 285 -9.76 4.23 7.32
C ILE A 285 -9.31 5.60 7.82
N ILE A 286 -9.57 6.63 7.03
CA ILE A 286 -9.46 8.03 7.43
C ILE A 286 -10.77 8.44 8.10
N PRO A 287 -10.76 8.92 9.36
CA PRO A 287 -11.98 9.39 10.01
C PRO A 287 -12.63 10.54 9.22
N ALA A 288 -13.94 10.48 9.00
CA ALA A 288 -14.69 11.54 8.33
C ALA A 288 -15.64 12.23 9.31
N ILE A 289 -15.71 13.56 9.26
CA ILE A 289 -16.62 14.36 10.08
C ILE A 289 -17.45 15.26 9.17
N ALA A 290 -18.77 15.19 9.29
CA ALA A 290 -19.69 15.93 8.43
C ALA A 290 -19.44 17.45 8.43
N THR A 291 -19.09 18.03 9.58
CA THR A 291 -18.78 19.46 9.69
C THR A 291 -17.52 19.85 8.93
N THR A 292 -16.48 19.01 8.93
CA THR A 292 -15.25 19.24 8.17
C THR A 292 -15.56 19.27 6.67
N ASN A 293 -16.30 18.28 6.17
CA ASN A 293 -16.73 18.23 4.78
C ASN A 293 -17.59 19.44 4.38
N ALA A 294 -18.50 19.89 5.26
CA ALA A 294 -19.33 21.07 5.00
C ALA A 294 -18.48 22.36 4.91
N ILE A 295 -17.46 22.51 5.76
CA ILE A 295 -16.53 23.65 5.71
C ILE A 295 -15.74 23.62 4.39
N ILE A 296 -15.13 22.48 4.05
CA ILE A 296 -14.33 22.33 2.82
C ILE A 296 -15.20 22.55 1.57
N ALA A 297 -16.40 21.98 1.51
CA ALA A 297 -17.32 22.21 0.39
C ALA A 297 -17.69 23.69 0.23
N GLY A 298 -17.90 24.41 1.33
CA GLY A 298 -18.11 25.86 1.30
C GLY A 298 -16.90 26.62 0.73
N LEU A 299 -15.68 26.24 1.11
CA LEU A 299 -14.44 26.84 0.61
C LEU A 299 -14.22 26.55 -0.88
N ILE A 300 -14.53 25.35 -1.36
CA ILE A 300 -14.47 24.99 -2.80
C ILE A 300 -15.30 25.97 -3.62
N VAL A 301 -16.56 26.21 -3.23
CA VAL A 301 -17.45 27.12 -3.95
C VAL A 301 -16.93 28.56 -3.91
N LEU A 302 -16.39 29.01 -2.77
CA LEU A 302 -15.81 30.35 -2.64
C LEU A 302 -14.60 30.56 -3.58
N GLU A 303 -13.71 29.57 -3.70
CA GLU A 303 -12.60 29.63 -4.67
C GLU A 303 -13.13 29.56 -6.12
N GLY A 304 -14.14 28.72 -6.38
CA GLY A 304 -14.79 28.63 -7.69
C GLY A 304 -15.37 29.97 -8.17
N LEU A 305 -16.03 30.73 -7.28
CA LEU A 305 -16.54 32.06 -7.61
C LEU A 305 -15.43 33.06 -8.00
N LYS A 306 -14.24 32.95 -7.39
CA LYS A 306 -13.08 33.79 -7.75
C LYS A 306 -12.58 33.43 -9.14
N ILE A 307 -12.46 32.14 -9.44
CA ILE A 307 -12.06 31.64 -10.77
C ILE A 307 -13.03 32.13 -11.85
N LEU A 308 -14.34 31.95 -11.64
CA LEU A 308 -15.37 32.38 -12.59
C LEU A 308 -15.46 33.90 -12.76
N SER A 309 -14.98 34.66 -11.77
CA SER A 309 -14.86 36.13 -11.85
C SER A 309 -13.57 36.60 -12.55
N GLY A 310 -12.73 35.69 -13.03
CA GLY A 310 -11.44 36.02 -13.64
C GLY A 310 -10.38 36.50 -12.63
N LYS A 311 -10.54 36.16 -11.34
CA LYS A 311 -9.69 36.62 -10.23
C LYS A 311 -8.84 35.48 -9.65
N ILE A 312 -8.15 34.75 -10.51
CA ILE A 312 -7.36 33.58 -10.10
C ILE A 312 -6.21 33.97 -9.16
N GLU A 313 -5.68 35.18 -9.28
CA GLU A 313 -4.66 35.77 -8.41
C GLU A 313 -5.12 35.96 -6.96
N GLN A 314 -6.43 35.95 -6.71
CA GLN A 314 -7.04 36.01 -5.37
C GLN A 314 -7.32 34.63 -4.77
N CYS A 315 -7.08 33.57 -5.54
CA CYS A 315 -7.24 32.20 -5.07
C CYS A 315 -6.09 31.84 -4.12
N ARG A 316 -6.36 30.95 -3.17
CA ARG A 316 -5.41 30.57 -2.11
C ARG A 316 -5.50 29.07 -1.86
N ALA A 317 -4.40 28.46 -1.43
CA ALA A 317 -4.45 27.18 -0.75
C ALA A 317 -4.95 27.44 0.69
N ILE A 318 -6.08 26.88 1.09
CA ILE A 318 -6.69 27.13 2.40
C ILE A 318 -6.65 25.85 3.22
N PHE A 319 -5.99 25.90 4.37
CA PHE A 319 -5.91 24.80 5.33
C PHE A 319 -6.87 25.02 6.50
N LEU A 320 -7.62 23.98 6.86
CA LEU A 320 -8.45 23.91 8.06
C LEU A 320 -7.69 23.15 9.13
N ASN A 321 -7.38 23.85 10.23
CA ASN A 321 -6.71 23.26 11.38
C ASN A 321 -7.72 22.84 12.45
N LYS A 322 -7.31 21.92 13.32
CA LYS A 322 -8.11 21.53 14.51
C LYS A 322 -8.13 22.62 15.58
N GLN A 323 -7.03 23.35 15.74
CA GLN A 323 -6.90 24.46 16.68
C GLN A 323 -6.32 25.68 15.95
N PRO A 324 -6.59 26.91 16.43
CA PRO A 324 -5.95 28.10 15.87
C PRO A 324 -4.43 28.01 16.01
N ASN A 325 -3.71 28.38 14.96
CA ASN A 325 -2.26 28.50 15.00
C ASN A 325 -1.81 29.67 15.92
N PRO A 326 -0.49 29.90 16.14
CA PRO A 326 -0.01 31.00 16.97
C PRO A 326 -0.51 32.40 16.54
N LYS A 327 -0.86 32.56 15.26
CA LYS A 327 -1.46 33.79 14.70
C LYS A 327 -3.00 33.83 14.84
N LYS A 328 -3.59 32.94 15.64
CA LYS A 328 -5.02 32.81 15.93
C LYS A 328 -5.88 32.50 14.70
N LYS A 329 -5.30 31.87 13.67
CA LYS A 329 -6.03 31.46 12.46
C LYS A 329 -6.39 29.98 12.53
N LEU A 330 -7.69 29.69 12.43
CA LEU A 330 -8.20 28.32 12.26
C LEU A 330 -8.22 27.90 10.78
N LEU A 331 -8.64 28.83 9.91
CA LEU A 331 -8.50 28.73 8.46
C LEU A 331 -7.27 29.52 8.04
N VAL A 332 -6.29 28.83 7.45
CA VAL A 332 -4.99 29.38 7.10
C VAL A 332 -4.88 29.47 5.57
N PRO A 333 -5.09 30.66 4.97
CA PRO A 333 -4.86 30.86 3.55
C PRO A 333 -3.37 31.09 3.27
N CYS A 334 -2.84 30.33 2.33
CA CYS A 334 -1.49 30.39 1.77
C CYS A 334 -1.55 30.80 0.30
N ALA A 335 -0.49 31.46 -0.19
CA ALA A 335 -0.37 31.73 -1.62
C ALA A 335 -0.33 30.41 -2.41
N LEU A 336 -0.78 30.44 -3.66
CA LEU A 336 -0.64 29.30 -4.56
C LEU A 336 0.79 29.27 -5.10
N ASP A 337 1.42 28.11 -5.02
CA ASP A 337 2.78 27.91 -5.50
C ASP A 337 2.81 27.78 -7.04
N PRO A 338 3.88 28.25 -7.71
CA PRO A 338 4.03 28.14 -9.16
C PRO A 338 4.33 26.70 -9.60
N PRO A 339 4.20 26.37 -10.90
CA PRO A 339 4.56 25.04 -11.41
C PRO A 339 6.00 24.64 -11.05
N ASN A 340 6.17 23.45 -10.49
CA ASN A 340 7.49 22.90 -10.22
C ASN A 340 8.19 22.53 -11.56
N PRO A 341 9.35 23.13 -11.90
CA PRO A 341 10.07 22.83 -13.14
C PRO A 341 10.51 21.36 -13.27
N ASN A 342 10.66 20.65 -12.15
CA ASN A 342 11.06 19.25 -12.09
C ASN A 342 9.87 18.29 -12.02
N CYS A 343 8.63 18.77 -12.10
CA CYS A 343 7.46 17.91 -12.08
C CYS A 343 7.46 17.00 -13.31
N TYR A 344 7.37 15.68 -13.11
CA TYR A 344 7.28 14.71 -14.20
C TYR A 344 5.91 14.72 -14.90
N VAL A 345 4.98 15.63 -14.57
CA VAL A 345 3.66 15.72 -15.19
C VAL A 345 3.45 17.04 -15.92
N CYS A 346 3.50 18.17 -15.21
CA CYS A 346 3.14 19.46 -15.81
C CYS A 346 4.32 20.26 -16.37
N ALA A 347 5.55 19.76 -16.28
CA ALA A 347 6.68 20.36 -16.96
C ALA A 347 6.51 20.25 -18.49
N SER A 348 7.20 21.11 -19.25
CA SER A 348 7.07 21.15 -20.71
C SER A 348 7.62 19.91 -21.43
N LYS A 349 8.61 19.25 -20.82
CA LYS A 349 9.21 17.99 -21.28
C LYS A 349 9.48 17.12 -20.05
N PRO A 350 8.46 16.42 -19.54
CA PRO A 350 8.61 15.61 -18.36
C PRO A 350 9.52 14.41 -18.65
N GLU A 351 10.49 14.20 -17.77
CA GLU A 351 11.50 13.16 -17.91
C GLU A 351 11.81 12.58 -16.54
N VAL A 352 11.91 11.25 -16.46
CA VAL A 352 12.24 10.51 -15.23
C VAL A 352 13.37 9.52 -15.52
N THR A 353 14.01 9.05 -14.45
CA THR A 353 14.99 7.96 -14.54
C THR A 353 14.55 6.83 -13.63
N VAL A 354 14.46 5.62 -14.18
CA VAL A 354 14.07 4.42 -13.47
C VAL A 354 15.25 3.47 -13.45
N LYS A 355 15.71 3.13 -12.25
CA LYS A 355 16.77 2.15 -12.02
C LYS A 355 16.14 0.77 -11.83
N LEU A 356 16.53 -0.18 -12.69
CA LEU A 356 15.92 -1.52 -12.76
C LEU A 356 16.87 -2.58 -13.37
N ASN A 357 16.59 -3.87 -13.16
CA ASN A 357 17.36 -4.95 -13.79
C ASN A 357 16.71 -5.38 -15.12
N VAL A 358 17.29 -4.97 -16.27
CA VAL A 358 16.73 -5.23 -17.60
C VAL A 358 16.69 -6.71 -17.99
N HIS A 359 17.44 -7.57 -17.30
CA HIS A 359 17.45 -9.02 -17.52
C HIS A 359 16.40 -9.76 -16.69
N LYS A 360 15.80 -9.11 -15.68
CA LYS A 360 14.77 -9.69 -14.83
C LYS A 360 13.39 -9.09 -15.07
N VAL A 361 13.34 -7.77 -15.27
CA VAL A 361 12.09 -7.06 -15.51
C VAL A 361 11.52 -7.45 -16.87
N THR A 362 10.24 -7.79 -16.89
CA THR A 362 9.49 -8.14 -18.09
C THR A 362 8.73 -6.93 -18.64
N VAL A 363 8.24 -7.04 -19.87
CA VAL A 363 7.35 -6.03 -20.46
C VAL A 363 6.06 -5.86 -19.64
N LEU A 364 5.52 -6.96 -19.08
CA LEU A 364 4.33 -6.91 -18.22
C LEU A 364 4.59 -6.12 -16.93
N THR A 365 5.73 -6.36 -16.25
CA THR A 365 6.13 -5.56 -15.07
C THR A 365 6.27 -4.09 -15.44
N LEU A 366 6.88 -3.77 -16.59
CA LEU A 366 7.00 -2.40 -17.06
C LEU A 366 5.61 -1.75 -17.28
N GLN A 367 4.69 -2.47 -17.92
CA GLN A 367 3.34 -1.98 -18.19
C GLN A 367 2.56 -1.74 -16.90
N ASP A 368 2.41 -2.78 -16.07
CA ASP A 368 1.47 -2.74 -14.95
C ASP A 368 2.05 -2.05 -13.72
N LYS A 369 3.26 -2.41 -13.27
CA LYS A 369 3.84 -1.87 -12.02
C LYS A 369 4.51 -0.50 -12.21
N ILE A 370 5.17 -0.28 -13.34
CA ILE A 370 5.93 0.97 -13.57
C ILE A 370 5.04 2.02 -14.24
N VAL A 371 4.48 1.71 -15.41
CA VAL A 371 3.79 2.73 -16.22
C VAL A 371 2.36 2.99 -15.72
N LYS A 372 1.58 1.94 -15.46
CA LYS A 372 0.19 2.08 -14.98
C LYS A 372 0.12 2.37 -13.49
N GLU A 373 0.79 1.60 -12.64
CA GLU A 373 0.70 1.78 -11.17
C GLU A 373 1.54 2.98 -10.70
N LYS A 374 2.87 2.99 -10.94
CA LYS A 374 3.74 4.06 -10.44
C LYS A 374 3.52 5.39 -11.15
N PHE A 375 3.44 5.40 -12.49
CA PHE A 375 3.24 6.63 -13.27
C PHE A 375 1.79 6.92 -13.62
N ASN A 376 0.83 6.14 -13.12
CA ASN A 376 -0.61 6.43 -13.19
C ASN A 376 -1.16 6.70 -14.61
N MET A 377 -0.60 6.04 -15.62
CA MET A 377 -1.19 5.97 -16.96
C MET A 377 -2.36 4.99 -16.96
N VAL A 378 -3.40 5.28 -17.73
CA VAL A 378 -4.60 4.44 -17.88
C VAL A 378 -4.40 3.46 -19.03
N ALA A 379 -3.99 3.98 -20.19
CA ALA A 379 -3.89 3.24 -21.43
C ALA A 379 -2.56 3.62 -22.12
N PRO A 380 -1.43 3.08 -21.65
CA PRO A 380 -0.13 3.48 -22.13
C PRO A 380 0.26 2.79 -23.44
N ASP A 381 0.88 3.55 -24.32
CA ASP A 381 1.65 3.10 -25.47
C ASP A 381 3.13 3.38 -25.21
N VAL A 382 3.99 2.37 -25.29
CA VAL A 382 5.41 2.51 -24.94
C VAL A 382 6.30 2.08 -26.09
N GLN A 383 7.19 2.97 -26.52
CA GLN A 383 8.16 2.74 -27.58
C GLN A 383 9.59 3.07 -27.16
N ILE A 384 10.56 2.48 -27.84
CA ILE A 384 11.99 2.79 -27.66
C ILE A 384 12.38 3.98 -28.54
N GLU A 385 13.07 4.98 -27.98
CA GLU A 385 13.69 6.07 -28.76
C GLU A 385 14.98 5.60 -29.46
N ASP A 386 14.85 4.71 -30.44
CA ASP A 386 15.94 4.15 -31.25
C ASP A 386 15.97 4.68 -32.70
N GLY A 387 15.06 5.61 -33.03
CA GLY A 387 14.84 6.15 -34.38
C GLY A 387 14.02 5.23 -35.29
N LYS A 388 13.72 4.00 -34.88
CA LYS A 388 12.77 3.08 -35.54
C LYS A 388 11.39 3.12 -34.90
N GLY A 389 11.32 3.46 -33.61
CA GLY A 389 10.07 3.48 -32.84
C GLY A 389 9.61 2.06 -32.53
N THR A 390 10.52 1.22 -32.01
CA THR A 390 10.17 -0.17 -31.65
C THR A 390 9.11 -0.17 -30.54
N ILE A 391 7.92 -0.68 -30.85
CA ILE A 391 6.76 -0.73 -29.93
C ILE A 391 6.95 -1.89 -28.94
N LEU A 392 6.84 -1.59 -27.65
CA LEU A 392 6.90 -2.56 -26.56
C LEU A 392 5.50 -2.91 -26.04
N ILE A 393 4.71 -1.87 -25.79
CA ILE A 393 3.37 -1.93 -25.20
C ILE A 393 2.45 -1.11 -26.09
N SER A 394 1.29 -1.67 -26.42
CA SER A 394 0.20 -1.00 -27.12
C SER A 394 -1.01 -0.93 -26.21
N SER A 395 -1.75 0.18 -26.27
CA SER A 395 -3.03 0.34 -25.57
C SER A 395 -4.18 -0.43 -26.27
N GLU A 396 -3.98 -0.87 -27.51
CA GLU A 396 -4.94 -1.71 -28.25
C GLU A 396 -4.81 -3.20 -27.86
N GLU A 397 -5.92 -3.79 -27.42
CA GLU A 397 -5.99 -5.23 -27.08
C GLU A 397 -5.69 -6.08 -28.32
N GLY A 398 -4.75 -7.02 -28.20
CA GLY A 398 -4.38 -8.01 -29.20
C GLY A 398 -3.07 -7.74 -29.95
N GLU A 399 -2.42 -6.60 -29.74
CA GLU A 399 -1.20 -6.23 -30.48
C GLU A 399 0.11 -6.67 -29.82
N THR A 400 0.22 -6.58 -28.49
CA THR A 400 1.51 -6.68 -27.77
C THR A 400 1.55 -7.75 -26.67
N GLU A 401 0.51 -8.56 -26.51
CA GLU A 401 0.43 -9.60 -25.46
C GLU A 401 1.55 -10.65 -25.59
N ALA A 402 2.01 -10.90 -26.82
CA ALA A 402 3.13 -11.79 -27.08
C ALA A 402 4.47 -11.29 -26.48
N ASN A 403 4.55 -10.01 -26.08
CA ASN A 403 5.72 -9.41 -25.46
C ASN A 403 5.71 -9.51 -23.93
N ASN A 404 4.55 -9.72 -23.30
CA ASN A 404 4.35 -9.60 -21.84
C ASN A 404 5.37 -10.39 -21.01
N HIS A 405 5.69 -11.63 -21.42
CA HIS A 405 6.60 -12.53 -20.71
C HIS A 405 8.09 -12.32 -21.04
N LYS A 406 8.40 -11.52 -22.07
CA LYS A 406 9.78 -11.28 -22.50
C LYS A 406 10.45 -10.25 -21.59
N THR A 407 11.75 -10.43 -21.40
CA THR A 407 12.58 -9.48 -20.63
C THR A 407 12.86 -8.22 -21.45
N LEU A 408 13.08 -7.09 -20.78
CA LEU A 408 13.41 -5.84 -21.46
C LEU A 408 14.68 -5.96 -22.31
N SER A 409 15.66 -6.76 -21.86
CA SER A 409 16.92 -6.98 -22.57
C SER A 409 16.75 -7.66 -23.95
N GLU A 410 15.69 -8.45 -24.15
CA GLU A 410 15.38 -9.08 -25.45
C GLU A 410 15.06 -8.07 -26.55
N PHE A 411 14.61 -6.87 -26.17
CA PHE A 411 14.34 -5.76 -27.10
C PHE A 411 15.56 -4.83 -27.26
N GLY A 412 16.72 -5.21 -26.74
CA GLY A 412 17.95 -4.41 -26.81
C GLY A 412 17.99 -3.24 -25.83
N ILE A 413 17.06 -3.20 -24.86
CA ILE A 413 17.03 -2.21 -23.77
C ILE A 413 18.22 -2.47 -22.84
N ARG A 414 18.97 -1.42 -22.56
CA ARG A 414 20.20 -1.45 -21.74
C ARG A 414 20.32 -0.16 -20.94
N ASN A 415 21.41 -0.05 -20.17
CA ASN A 415 21.71 1.19 -19.46
C ASN A 415 21.74 2.40 -20.42
N GLY A 416 21.01 3.45 -20.08
CA GLY A 416 20.88 4.67 -20.87
C GLY A 416 19.87 4.60 -22.02
N THR A 417 19.16 3.48 -22.19
CA THR A 417 18.03 3.42 -23.14
C THR A 417 16.93 4.38 -22.70
N ARG A 418 16.34 5.09 -23.67
CA ARG A 418 15.21 5.99 -23.47
C ARG A 418 13.94 5.34 -24.00
N LEU A 419 12.91 5.32 -23.18
CA LEU A 419 11.57 4.88 -23.53
C LEU A 419 10.66 6.11 -23.56
N GLN A 420 9.81 6.19 -24.57
CA GLN A 420 8.74 7.16 -24.63
C GLN A 420 7.45 6.42 -24.30
N ALA A 421 6.79 6.84 -23.21
CA ALA A 421 5.49 6.35 -22.80
C ALA A 421 4.45 7.44 -23.07
N ASP A 422 3.46 7.13 -23.89
CA ASP A 422 2.37 8.02 -24.26
C ASP A 422 1.06 7.46 -23.68
N ASP A 423 0.25 8.33 -23.08
CA ASP A 423 -1.14 8.03 -22.75
C ASP A 423 -2.01 9.05 -23.48
N PHE A 424 -2.57 8.62 -24.61
CA PHE A 424 -3.38 9.47 -25.48
C PHE A 424 -4.72 9.86 -24.84
N LEU A 425 -5.24 9.08 -23.89
CA LEU A 425 -6.44 9.44 -23.15
C LEU A 425 -6.14 10.64 -22.24
N GLN A 426 -4.98 10.63 -21.59
CA GLN A 426 -4.52 11.69 -20.69
C GLN A 426 -3.86 12.89 -21.41
N ASP A 427 -3.60 12.79 -22.73
CA ASP A 427 -2.79 13.74 -23.51
C ASP A 427 -1.44 14.00 -22.82
N TYR A 428 -0.77 12.91 -22.44
CA TYR A 428 0.43 12.93 -21.60
C TYR A 428 1.52 12.04 -22.18
N THR A 429 2.70 12.62 -22.37
CA THR A 429 3.91 11.92 -22.81
C THR A 429 4.95 12.00 -21.70
N LEU A 430 5.57 10.88 -21.35
CA LEU A 430 6.66 10.78 -20.37
C LEU A 430 7.88 10.12 -21.00
N LEU A 431 9.04 10.75 -20.85
CA LEU A 431 10.33 10.14 -21.21
C LEU A 431 10.92 9.42 -20.01
N ILE A 432 11.20 8.13 -20.17
CA ILE A 432 11.74 7.26 -19.11
C ILE A 432 13.16 6.86 -19.50
N ASN A 433 14.15 7.33 -18.74
CA ASN A 433 15.52 6.86 -18.86
C ASN A 433 15.71 5.58 -18.05
N VAL A 434 16.22 4.53 -18.69
CA VAL A 434 16.52 3.26 -18.03
C VAL A 434 17.94 3.28 -17.49
N LEU A 435 18.09 3.10 -16.18
CA LEU A 435 19.37 2.89 -15.54
C LEU A 435 19.47 1.42 -15.11
N HIS A 436 20.37 0.67 -15.75
CA HIS A 436 20.52 -0.75 -15.43
C HIS A 436 21.25 -0.93 -14.10
N SER A 437 20.68 -1.73 -13.21
CA SER A 437 21.33 -2.17 -11.98
C SER A 437 20.93 -3.59 -11.63
N GLU A 438 21.91 -4.40 -11.24
CA GLU A 438 21.67 -5.70 -10.59
C GLU A 438 21.51 -5.54 -9.07
N ASP A 439 22.06 -4.45 -8.52
CA ASP A 439 22.04 -4.10 -7.10
C ASP A 439 20.79 -3.29 -6.76
N LEU A 440 19.66 -3.99 -6.60
CA LEU A 440 18.43 -3.45 -6.02
C LEU A 440 18.21 -4.10 -4.64
N ALA A 441 17.56 -3.38 -3.73
CA ALA A 441 17.17 -3.93 -2.45
C ALA A 441 16.22 -5.12 -2.64
N LYS A 442 16.19 -6.04 -1.67
CA LYS A 442 15.39 -7.26 -1.78
C LYS A 442 13.90 -6.90 -1.94
N ASP A 443 13.22 -7.60 -2.83
CA ASP A 443 11.80 -7.41 -3.19
C ASP A 443 11.48 -6.11 -3.96
N LEU A 444 12.50 -5.30 -4.34
CA LEU A 444 12.33 -4.15 -5.25
C LEU A 444 12.69 -4.52 -6.69
N GLU A 445 11.73 -4.38 -7.59
CA GLU A 445 11.93 -4.58 -9.04
C GLU A 445 12.48 -3.33 -9.75
N PHE A 446 12.18 -2.15 -9.22
CA PHE A 446 12.63 -0.86 -9.77
C PHE A 446 12.64 0.24 -8.70
N GLU A 447 13.36 1.32 -8.96
CA GLU A 447 13.33 2.55 -8.17
C GLU A 447 13.35 3.79 -9.08
N VAL A 448 12.62 4.83 -8.70
CA VAL A 448 12.62 6.11 -9.44
C VAL A 448 13.67 7.02 -8.81
N VAL A 449 14.63 7.46 -9.62
CA VAL A 449 15.71 8.35 -9.16
C VAL A 449 15.15 9.75 -8.94
N GLY A 450 15.35 10.32 -7.74
CA GLY A 450 14.86 11.65 -7.37
C GLY A 450 13.59 11.66 -6.51
N ASP A 451 12.98 10.50 -6.26
CA ASP A 451 11.87 10.31 -5.31
C ASP A 451 12.37 10.25 -3.85
N GLU A 452 13.32 11.10 -3.44
CA GLU A 452 13.69 11.17 -2.02
C GLU A 452 12.50 11.70 -1.21
N ILE A 453 11.90 10.80 -0.41
CA ILE A 453 10.90 11.15 0.59
C ILE A 453 11.62 11.99 1.66
N ILE A 454 11.40 13.30 1.64
CA ILE A 454 11.77 14.17 2.76
C ILE A 454 10.80 13.86 3.90
N GLY A 455 11.14 12.85 4.70
CA GLY A 455 10.56 12.60 6.02
C GLY A 455 11.59 12.93 7.10
N PRO A 456 11.17 13.25 8.34
CA PRO A 456 12.07 13.70 9.38
C PRO A 456 13.11 12.62 9.69
N LYS A 457 14.39 12.99 9.53
CA LYS A 457 15.52 12.17 9.97
C LYS A 457 15.45 12.07 11.49
N SER A 458 15.07 10.90 12.01
CA SER A 458 15.34 10.60 13.41
C SER A 458 16.86 10.48 13.59
N GLU A 459 17.46 11.50 14.18
CA GLU A 459 18.85 11.45 14.61
C GLU A 459 19.00 10.35 15.67
N GLN A 460 19.46 9.17 15.26
CA GLN A 460 20.06 8.20 16.18
C GLN A 460 21.40 8.78 16.65
N SER A 461 21.36 9.59 17.70
CA SER A 461 22.55 9.97 18.43
C SER A 461 23.10 8.75 19.18
N ASN A 462 24.16 8.16 18.61
CA ASN A 462 25.05 7.25 19.33
C ASN A 462 25.71 8.01 20.50
N LYS A 463 25.15 7.89 21.70
CA LYS A 463 25.85 8.23 22.94
C LYS A 463 26.11 6.94 23.74
N ASN A 464 27.36 6.51 23.69
CA ASN A 464 27.95 5.56 24.62
C ASN A 464 27.74 6.04 26.06
N ILE A 465 27.00 5.29 26.86
CA ILE A 465 26.90 5.50 28.31
C ILE A 465 27.97 4.64 28.97
N THR A 466 29.00 5.29 29.49
CA THR A 466 29.93 4.74 30.49
C THR A 466 29.39 5.02 31.90
N ASN A 467 29.35 3.97 32.72
CA ASN A 467 28.99 4.01 34.15
C ASN A 467 29.88 4.98 34.97
N GLY A 468 29.25 5.73 35.87
CA GLY A 468 29.91 6.49 36.94
C GLY A 468 28.90 6.91 38.00
N SER A 469 29.05 6.35 39.20
CA SER A 469 28.25 6.55 40.41
C SER A 469 28.59 7.89 41.10
N ASP A 470 27.61 8.66 41.58
CA ASP A 470 27.57 9.17 42.98
C ASP A 470 26.33 10.03 43.29
N ASP A 471 26.04 10.06 44.60
CA ASP A 471 24.83 10.48 45.34
C ASP A 471 24.36 11.94 45.23
N GLY A 472 23.07 12.19 45.53
CA GLY A 472 22.60 13.49 46.02
C GLY A 472 21.12 13.80 45.79
N ALA A 473 20.36 13.98 46.87
CA ALA A 473 18.90 14.09 46.88
C ALA A 473 18.32 15.50 46.60
N GLN A 474 17.03 15.48 46.25
CA GLN A 474 15.97 16.51 46.36
C GLN A 474 15.52 17.33 45.12
N PRO A 475 14.20 17.61 45.02
CA PRO A 475 13.55 18.07 43.80
C PRO A 475 13.45 19.60 43.78
N SER A 476 13.66 20.23 42.63
CA SER A 476 13.28 21.62 42.45
C SER A 476 12.91 21.93 41.01
N THR A 477 11.73 22.52 40.93
CA THR A 477 11.09 23.21 39.81
C THR A 477 12.02 24.20 39.13
N SER A 478 12.16 24.12 37.80
CA SER A 478 12.24 25.31 36.95
C SER A 478 12.01 24.96 35.49
N THR A 479 11.19 25.81 34.89
CA THR A 479 10.87 26.00 33.48
C THR A 479 12.12 26.21 32.63
N ALA A 480 12.20 25.52 31.49
CA ALA A 480 12.93 25.99 30.32
C ALA A 480 12.09 25.65 29.09
N HIS A 481 11.70 26.71 28.37
CA HIS A 481 11.20 26.67 27.00
C HIS A 481 12.31 26.10 26.12
N ASP A 482 12.00 25.06 25.35
CA ASP A 482 12.61 24.83 24.05
C ASP A 482 11.46 24.89 23.03
N ASP A 483 11.40 26.04 22.36
CA ASP A 483 10.55 26.31 21.21
C ASP A 483 11.20 25.63 19.99
N ASP A 484 10.75 24.43 19.63
CA ASP A 484 10.93 23.86 18.29
C ASP A 484 9.61 24.01 17.53
N ASP A 485 9.44 25.20 16.94
CA ASP A 485 8.41 25.55 15.97
C ASP A 485 8.75 24.88 14.62
N ASP A 486 8.24 23.68 14.39
CA ASP A 486 7.90 23.17 13.05
C ASP A 486 6.42 22.73 13.09
N ASP A 487 5.53 23.73 13.00
CA ASP A 487 4.10 23.54 12.76
C ASP A 487 3.91 23.04 11.31
N ASP A 488 4.14 21.73 11.12
CA ASP A 488 3.96 21.04 9.84
C ASP A 488 2.55 21.29 9.28
N VAL A 489 2.48 22.01 8.15
CA VAL A 489 1.28 22.11 7.32
C VAL A 489 1.05 20.74 6.68
N LEU A 490 0.26 19.90 7.35
CA LEU A 490 -0.12 18.60 6.81
C LEU A 490 -1.12 18.77 5.66
N ILE A 491 -0.67 18.49 4.44
CA ILE A 491 -1.56 18.28 3.30
C ILE A 491 -2.37 17.02 3.57
N VAL A 492 -3.70 17.15 3.62
CA VAL A 492 -4.58 16.00 3.86
C VAL A 492 -4.90 15.32 2.55
N GLU A 493 -4.43 14.10 2.36
CA GLU A 493 -4.84 13.27 1.23
C GLU A 493 -6.21 12.63 1.47
#